data_AF-A0A968A4J5-F1
#
_entry.id   AF-A0A968A4J5-F1
#
_cell.length_a   1.000
_cell.length_b   1.000
_cell.length_c   1.000
_cell.angle_alpha   90.00
_cell.angle_beta   90.00
_cell.angle_gamma   90.00
#
_symmetry.space_group_name_H-M   'P 1'
#
loop_
_entity.id
_entity.type
_entity.pdbx_description
1 polymer ?
#
loop_
_entity_poly.entity_id
_entity_poly.type
_entity_poly.pdbx_seq_one_letter_code
_entity_poly.pdbx_strand_id
1 'polypeptide(L)'
;MEEHPDLIVARGNCNAYSGIGDPYLPFREIIGMLTGNVKSNLAMGRIQPGYARRLWNLLPETVDAMLERGSSLVDVFVHGDSLISRITAASPDEITRIRRLKEIVERHKKYRGELEQSMIFEQFTNVLQRIAESHPLVLVLDDMQWADRASISLLFHL
;
A
#
# COMPACT_ATOMS: atom_id res chain seq x y z
N MET A 1 -4.09 -20.63 -4.33
CA MET A 1 -3.68 -19.95 -3.08
C MET A 1 -3.65 -20.91 -1.88
N GLU A 2 -4.39 -22.02 -1.90
CA GLU A 2 -4.34 -23.03 -0.83
C GLU A 2 -3.00 -23.80 -0.74
N GLU A 3 -2.22 -23.85 -1.83
CA GLU A 3 -0.91 -24.51 -1.87
C GLU A 3 0.27 -23.65 -1.36
N HIS A 4 0.07 -22.34 -1.16
CA HIS A 4 1.10 -21.41 -0.67
C HIS A 4 0.57 -20.52 0.45
N PRO A 5 0.57 -21.02 1.71
CA PRO A 5 -0.02 -20.32 2.85
C PRO A 5 0.68 -19.01 3.20
N ASP A 6 1.91 -18.80 2.71
CA ASP A 6 2.73 -17.61 2.97
C ASP A 6 2.83 -16.66 1.77
N LEU A 7 2.17 -16.95 0.65
CA LEU A 7 2.12 -16.06 -0.54
C LEU A 7 1.14 -14.89 -0.40
N ILE A 8 1.63 -13.66 -0.37
CA ILE A 8 0.82 -12.44 -0.43
C ILE A 8 0.65 -12.01 -1.88
N VAL A 9 -0.60 -11.90 -2.33
CA VAL A 9 -1.01 -11.28 -3.59
C VAL A 9 -1.72 -9.95 -3.34
N ALA A 10 -1.22 -8.88 -3.94
CA ALA A 10 -1.88 -7.58 -3.97
C ALA A 10 -2.24 -7.22 -5.41
N ARG A 11 -3.42 -6.65 -5.62
CA ARG A 11 -3.99 -6.37 -6.94
C ARG A 11 -4.31 -4.89 -7.08
N GLY A 12 -4.02 -4.32 -8.25
CA GLY A 12 -4.40 -2.97 -8.62
C GLY A 12 -4.94 -2.92 -10.05
N ASN A 13 -5.94 -2.08 -10.27
CA ASN A 13 -6.59 -1.87 -11.55
C ASN A 13 -6.23 -0.49 -12.10
N CYS A 14 -5.95 -0.42 -13.38
CA CYS A 14 -5.77 0.83 -14.09
C CYS A 14 -7.12 1.38 -14.57
N ASN A 15 -7.28 2.72 -14.62
CA ASN A 15 -8.56 3.36 -14.95
C ASN A 15 -8.47 4.59 -15.88
N ALA A 16 -7.37 4.82 -16.57
CA ALA A 16 -7.15 6.00 -17.43
C ALA A 16 -7.89 5.93 -18.77
N TYR A 17 -9.21 5.71 -18.75
CA TYR A 17 -10.07 5.48 -19.93
C TYR A 17 -10.03 6.62 -20.98
N SER A 18 -9.68 7.85 -20.57
CA SER A 18 -9.53 9.02 -21.44
C SER A 18 -8.13 9.67 -21.39
N GLY A 19 -7.13 8.98 -20.81
CA GLY A 19 -5.77 9.50 -20.61
C GLY A 19 -5.58 10.38 -19.37
N ILE A 20 -6.67 10.78 -18.68
CA ILE A 20 -6.63 11.39 -17.34
C ILE A 20 -7.10 10.32 -16.35
N GLY A 21 -6.17 9.49 -15.87
CA GLY A 21 -6.40 8.54 -14.79
C GLY A 21 -6.01 9.13 -13.43
N ASP A 22 -6.44 8.48 -12.36
CA ASP A 22 -5.95 8.80 -11.01
C ASP A 22 -4.45 8.41 -10.92
N PRO A 23 -3.52 9.35 -10.66
CA PRO A 23 -2.11 9.04 -10.65
C PRO A 23 -1.79 7.89 -9.69
N TYR A 24 -1.00 6.93 -10.19
CA TYR A 24 -0.56 5.75 -9.44
C TYR A 24 -1.66 4.82 -8.95
N LEU A 25 -2.90 4.92 -9.46
CA LEU A 25 -4.04 4.16 -8.94
C LEU A 25 -3.77 2.67 -8.66
N PRO A 26 -3.25 1.85 -9.59
CA PRO A 26 -3.03 0.43 -9.31
C PRO A 26 -2.07 0.21 -8.13
N PHE A 27 -1.07 1.08 -7.97
CA PHE A 27 -0.12 1.03 -6.86
C PHE A 27 -0.74 1.53 -5.54
N ARG A 28 -1.66 2.50 -5.60
CA ARG A 28 -2.47 2.92 -4.45
C ARG A 28 -3.38 1.79 -3.98
N GLU A 29 -3.97 1.04 -4.91
CA GLU A 29 -4.77 -0.14 -4.60
C GLU A 29 -3.92 -1.26 -3.98
N ILE A 30 -2.73 -1.53 -4.54
CA ILE A 30 -1.76 -2.51 -4.00
C ILE A 30 -1.38 -2.17 -2.55
N ILE A 31 -0.85 -0.96 -2.28
CA ILE A 31 -0.48 -0.59 -0.91
C ILE A 31 -1.71 -0.49 -0.02
N GLY A 32 -2.87 -0.09 -0.58
CA GLY A 32 -4.15 -0.18 0.10
C GLY A 32 -4.42 -1.59 0.63
N MET A 33 -4.31 -2.62 -0.21
CA MET A 33 -4.49 -4.01 0.20
C MET A 33 -3.46 -4.47 1.23
N LEU A 34 -2.18 -4.18 1.01
CA LEU A 34 -1.08 -4.54 1.93
C LEU A 34 -1.20 -3.84 3.28
N THR A 35 -1.88 -2.69 3.32
CA THR A 35 -2.24 -1.96 4.55
C THR A 35 -3.66 -2.28 5.04
N GLY A 36 -4.23 -3.42 4.68
CA GLY A 36 -5.49 -3.92 5.23
C GLY A 36 -6.77 -3.22 4.71
N ASN A 37 -6.69 -2.41 3.66
CA ASN A 37 -7.87 -1.88 2.98
C ASN A 37 -8.50 -2.96 2.06
N VAL A 38 -9.23 -3.89 2.68
CA VAL A 38 -9.75 -5.10 2.02
C VAL A 38 -11.27 -5.14 1.90
N LYS A 39 -11.99 -4.20 2.51
CA LYS A 39 -13.46 -4.23 2.64
C LYS A 39 -14.16 -4.27 1.28
N SER A 40 -13.76 -3.39 0.36
CA SER A 40 -14.35 -3.31 -0.99
C SER A 40 -14.11 -4.59 -1.77
N ASN A 41 -12.87 -5.10 -1.78
CA ASN A 41 -12.51 -6.34 -2.46
C ASN A 41 -13.26 -7.56 -1.90
N LEU A 42 -13.47 -7.61 -0.59
CA LEU A 42 -14.27 -8.67 0.04
C LEU A 42 -15.74 -8.57 -0.35
N ALA A 43 -16.33 -7.37 -0.32
CA ALA A 43 -17.72 -7.15 -0.69
C ALA A 43 -18.00 -7.47 -2.17
N MET A 44 -17.03 -7.24 -3.05
CA MET A 44 -17.09 -7.56 -4.48
C MET A 44 -16.72 -9.02 -4.79
N GLY A 45 -16.42 -9.85 -3.78
CA GLY A 45 -16.02 -11.25 -3.99
C GLY A 45 -14.67 -11.44 -4.69
N ARG A 46 -13.85 -10.39 -4.77
CA ARG A 46 -12.51 -10.42 -5.40
C ARG A 46 -11.48 -11.15 -4.54
N ILE A 47 -11.73 -11.22 -3.24
CA ILE A 47 -10.91 -11.98 -2.28
C ILE A 47 -11.80 -12.76 -1.32
N GLN A 48 -11.28 -13.86 -0.81
CA GLN A 48 -11.96 -14.68 0.19
C GLN A 48 -11.77 -14.11 1.61
N PRO A 49 -12.70 -14.34 2.56
CA PRO A 49 -12.58 -13.85 3.93
C PRO A 49 -11.29 -14.28 4.65
N GLY A 50 -10.83 -15.52 4.44
CA GLY A 50 -9.57 -16.01 5.00
C GLY A 50 -8.36 -15.22 4.50
N TYR A 51 -8.36 -14.87 3.21
CA TYR A 51 -7.30 -14.06 2.62
C TYR A 51 -7.34 -12.59 3.09
N ALA A 52 -8.55 -12.03 3.27
CA ALA A 52 -8.69 -10.72 3.89
C ALA A 52 -8.10 -10.67 5.30
N ARG A 53 -8.35 -11.71 6.13
CA ARG A 53 -7.74 -11.84 7.46
C ARG A 53 -6.22 -11.90 7.39
N ARG A 54 -5.68 -12.59 6.38
CA ARG A 54 -4.25 -12.69 6.17
C ARG A 54 -3.59 -11.33 5.85
N LEU A 55 -4.20 -10.54 4.97
CA LEU A 55 -3.76 -9.15 4.72
C LEU A 55 -3.87 -8.28 5.98
N TRP A 56 -4.88 -8.50 6.83
CA TRP A 56 -4.99 -7.83 8.13
C TRP A 56 -3.89 -8.24 9.11
N ASN A 57 -3.44 -9.49 9.09
CA ASN A 57 -2.33 -9.94 9.92
C ASN A 57 -0.97 -9.40 9.42
N LEU A 58 -0.84 -9.11 8.11
CA LEU A 58 0.35 -8.49 7.52
C LEU A 58 0.44 -6.99 7.83
N LEU A 59 -0.69 -6.32 8.08
CA LEU A 59 -0.75 -4.87 8.25
C LEU A 59 0.32 -4.28 9.21
N PRO A 60 0.58 -4.82 10.40
CA PRO A 60 1.62 -4.27 11.29
C PRO A 60 3.00 -4.24 10.65
N GLU A 61 3.39 -5.30 9.95
CA GLU A 61 4.68 -5.38 9.25
C GLU A 61 4.74 -4.44 8.06
N THR A 62 3.66 -4.32 7.27
CA THR A 62 3.58 -3.33 6.19
C THR A 62 3.76 -1.91 6.74
N VAL A 63 3.12 -1.60 7.88
CA VAL A 63 3.27 -0.28 8.51
C VAL A 63 4.71 -0.07 8.97
N ASP A 64 5.35 -1.07 9.59
CA ASP A 64 6.76 -0.97 9.99
C ASP A 64 7.68 -0.74 8.79
N ALA A 65 7.47 -1.48 7.68
CA ALA A 65 8.19 -1.25 6.44
C ALA A 65 8.03 0.19 5.92
N MET A 66 6.81 0.75 5.96
CA MET A 66 6.58 2.14 5.59
C MET A 66 7.26 3.13 6.54
N LEU A 67 7.22 2.88 7.86
CA LEU A 67 7.88 3.74 8.85
C LEU A 67 9.41 3.74 8.70
N GLU A 68 9.99 2.61 8.29
CA GLU A 68 11.44 2.42 8.12
C GLU A 68 11.96 2.91 6.77
N ARG A 69 11.26 2.57 5.68
CA ARG A 69 11.77 2.68 4.30
C ARG A 69 10.99 3.65 3.43
N GLY A 70 9.79 4.04 3.83
CA GLY A 70 8.83 4.67 2.91
C GLY A 70 7.86 5.64 3.55
N SER A 71 8.33 6.50 4.46
CA SER A 71 7.41 7.38 5.20
C SER A 71 6.61 8.31 4.28
N SER A 72 7.20 8.76 3.16
CA SER A 72 6.57 9.60 2.14
C SER A 72 5.42 8.90 1.40
N LEU A 73 5.29 7.58 1.49
CA LEU A 73 4.15 6.86 0.90
C LEU A 73 2.85 7.12 1.67
N VAL A 74 2.95 7.51 2.95
CA VAL A 74 1.79 7.96 3.73
C VAL A 74 1.29 9.29 3.18
N ASP A 75 0.00 9.36 2.88
CA ASP A 75 -0.72 10.44 2.19
C ASP A 75 -0.41 10.64 0.70
N VAL A 76 0.57 9.92 0.13
CA VAL A 76 0.72 9.78 -1.34
C VAL A 76 -0.04 8.55 -1.85
N PHE A 77 0.18 7.38 -1.22
CA PHE A 77 -0.45 6.12 -1.64
C PHE A 77 -1.58 5.67 -0.73
N VAL A 78 -1.49 5.98 0.57
CA VAL A 78 -2.49 5.60 1.57
C VAL A 78 -2.79 6.76 2.50
N HIS A 79 -4.07 7.04 2.71
CA HIS A 79 -4.50 8.06 3.66
C HIS A 79 -4.07 7.70 5.09
N GLY A 80 -3.28 8.58 5.70
CA GLY A 80 -2.67 8.40 7.01
C GLY A 80 -3.69 8.18 8.13
N ASP A 81 -4.75 8.99 8.18
CA ASP A 81 -5.79 8.86 9.21
C ASP A 81 -6.50 7.49 9.13
N SER A 82 -6.75 7.01 7.90
CA SER A 82 -7.33 5.69 7.69
C SER A 82 -6.36 4.56 8.07
N LEU A 83 -5.06 4.74 7.81
CA LEU A 83 -4.02 3.80 8.22
C LEU A 83 -3.92 3.71 9.75
N ILE A 84 -3.97 4.86 10.44
CA ILE A 84 -3.98 4.94 11.91
C ILE A 84 -5.18 4.17 12.48
N SER A 85 -6.39 4.36 11.93
CA SER A 85 -7.56 3.62 12.39
C SER A 85 -7.39 2.11 12.25
N ARG A 86 -6.84 1.64 11.12
CA ARG A 86 -6.64 0.20 10.88
C ARG A 86 -5.56 -0.38 11.78
N ILE A 87 -4.40 0.26 11.92
CA ILE A 87 -3.33 -0.27 12.77
C ILE A 87 -3.72 -0.26 14.26
N THR A 88 -4.49 0.74 14.69
CA THR A 88 -5.02 0.79 16.07
C THR A 88 -5.99 -0.38 16.32
N ALA A 89 -6.80 -0.75 15.33
CA ALA A 89 -7.70 -1.90 15.45
C ALA A 89 -6.97 -3.25 15.39
N ALA A 90 -5.89 -3.35 14.62
CA ALA A 90 -5.11 -4.58 14.48
C ALA A 90 -4.16 -4.83 15.67
N SER A 91 -3.60 -3.78 16.26
CA SER A 91 -2.59 -3.88 17.32
C SER A 91 -2.69 -2.71 18.29
N PRO A 92 -3.76 -2.63 19.11
CA PRO A 92 -4.01 -1.49 20.00
C PRO A 92 -2.92 -1.30 21.06
N ASP A 93 -2.25 -2.37 21.47
CA ASP A 93 -1.22 -2.34 22.52
C ASP A 93 0.12 -1.76 22.03
N GLU A 94 0.30 -1.59 20.71
CA GLU A 94 1.54 -1.13 20.08
C GLU A 94 1.61 0.41 19.99
N ILE A 95 1.56 1.04 21.16
CA ILE A 95 1.44 2.49 21.34
C ILE A 95 2.57 3.24 20.61
N THR A 96 3.79 2.71 20.62
CA THR A 96 4.96 3.34 19.99
C THR A 96 4.81 3.43 18.47
N ARG A 97 4.36 2.35 17.81
CA ARG A 97 4.10 2.33 16.36
C ARG A 97 3.02 3.34 15.99
N ILE A 98 1.91 3.32 16.73
CA ILE A 98 0.78 4.24 16.51
C ILE A 98 1.23 5.70 16.67
N ARG A 99 2.02 6.01 17.70
CA ARG A 99 2.57 7.35 17.92
C ARG A 99 3.45 7.80 16.76
N ARG A 100 4.41 6.97 16.33
CA ARG A 100 5.32 7.29 15.21
C ARG A 100 4.55 7.55 13.91
N LEU A 101 3.54 6.72 13.63
CA LEU A 101 2.69 6.92 12.46
C LEU A 101 1.93 8.25 12.53
N LYS A 102 1.34 8.58 13.70
CA LYS A 102 0.68 9.88 13.92
C LYS A 102 1.63 11.06 13.68
N GLU A 103 2.87 10.97 14.14
CA GLU A 103 3.88 12.01 13.93
C GLU A 103 4.21 12.24 12.46
N ILE A 104 4.26 11.18 11.65
CA ILE A 104 4.48 11.30 10.20
C ILE A 104 3.29 11.97 9.53
N VAL A 105 2.06 11.52 9.83
CA VAL A 105 0.84 12.11 9.28
C VAL A 105 0.75 13.60 9.61
N GLU A 106 1.01 13.98 10.87
CA GLU A 106 1.01 15.38 11.28
C GLU A 106 2.14 16.19 10.62
N ARG A 107 3.32 15.58 10.40
CA ARG A 107 4.41 16.21 9.64
C ARG A 107 4.00 16.49 8.20
N HIS A 108 3.38 15.53 7.52
CA HIS A 108 2.92 15.68 6.13
C HIS A 108 1.79 16.71 5.98
N LYS A 109 0.88 16.79 6.97
CA LYS A 109 -0.15 17.84 7.01
C LYS A 109 0.47 19.24 7.08
N LYS A 110 1.57 19.40 7.82
CA LYS A 110 2.26 20.69 8.01
C LYS A 110 3.21 21.05 6.86
N TYR A 111 3.88 20.06 6.29
CA TYR A 111 4.87 20.25 5.23
C TYR A 111 4.45 19.50 3.97
N ARG A 112 3.78 20.23 3.07
CA ARG A 112 3.63 19.80 1.67
C ARG A 112 4.79 20.36 0.86
N GLY A 113 5.99 19.83 1.10
CA GLY A 113 7.12 20.05 0.19
C GLY A 113 6.88 19.32 -1.12
N GLU A 114 7.47 19.80 -2.21
CA GLU A 114 7.59 19.01 -3.44
C GLU A 114 8.45 17.78 -3.13
N LEU A 115 7.82 16.61 -3.12
CA LEU A 115 8.54 15.35 -3.03
C LEU A 115 9.05 14.99 -4.43
N GLU A 116 10.35 14.75 -4.55
CA GLU A 116 10.92 14.28 -5.80
C GLU A 116 10.34 12.90 -6.17
N GLN A 117 9.93 12.75 -7.42
CA GLN A 117 9.32 11.51 -7.92
C GLN A 117 10.26 10.30 -7.76
N SER A 118 11.56 10.50 -7.99
CA SER A 118 12.61 9.49 -7.78
C SER A 118 12.62 8.95 -6.35
N MET A 119 12.53 9.84 -5.36
CA MET A 119 12.49 9.46 -3.95
C MET A 119 11.22 8.69 -3.60
N ILE A 120 10.07 9.09 -4.17
CA ILE A 120 8.81 8.35 -3.99
C ILE A 120 8.94 6.94 -4.56
N PHE A 121 9.51 6.81 -5.75
CA PHE A 121 9.66 5.53 -6.43
C PHE A 121 10.60 4.60 -5.66
N GLU A 122 11.74 5.12 -5.22
CA GLU A 122 12.71 4.37 -4.42
C GLU A 122 12.08 3.89 -3.10
N GLN A 123 11.37 4.77 -2.40
CA GLN A 123 10.66 4.41 -1.17
C GLN A 123 9.60 3.33 -1.41
N PHE A 124 8.87 3.42 -2.52
CA PHE A 124 7.87 2.44 -2.89
C PHE A 124 8.50 1.05 -3.12
N THR A 125 9.57 0.98 -3.92
CA THR A 125 10.32 -0.26 -4.14
C THR A 125 10.88 -0.82 -2.84
N ASN A 126 11.50 0.02 -2.01
CA ASN A 126 12.09 -0.42 -0.74
C ASN A 126 11.06 -0.99 0.24
N VAL A 127 9.84 -0.43 0.27
CA VAL A 127 8.75 -0.98 1.09
C VAL A 127 8.32 -2.35 0.58
N LEU A 128 8.15 -2.51 -0.73
CA LEU A 128 7.80 -3.82 -1.31
C LEU A 128 8.88 -4.87 -1.07
N GLN A 129 10.15 -4.50 -1.25
CA GLN A 129 11.29 -5.37 -0.97
C GLN A 129 11.33 -5.80 0.51
N ARG A 130 11.12 -4.85 1.43
CA ARG A 130 11.08 -5.14 2.87
C ARG A 130 9.99 -6.14 3.23
N ILE A 131 8.81 -6.04 2.60
CA ILE A 131 7.72 -7.01 2.78
C ILE A 131 8.10 -8.37 2.15
N ALA A 132 8.72 -8.34 0.97
CA ALA A 132 9.13 -9.53 0.22
C ALA A 132 10.21 -10.37 0.92
N GLU A 133 11.01 -9.76 1.80
CA GLU A 133 11.99 -10.45 2.64
C GLU A 133 11.35 -11.50 3.56
N SER A 134 10.15 -11.21 4.09
CA SER A 134 9.44 -12.10 5.02
C SER A 134 8.35 -12.92 4.33
N HIS A 135 7.76 -12.39 3.26
CA HIS A 135 6.59 -12.96 2.62
C HIS A 135 6.78 -12.98 1.09
N PRO A 136 6.69 -14.15 0.42
CA PRO A 136 6.58 -14.19 -1.03
C PRO A 136 5.48 -13.24 -1.51
N LEU A 137 5.83 -12.26 -2.35
CA LEU A 137 4.95 -11.17 -2.75
C LEU A 137 4.73 -11.21 -4.26
N VAL A 138 3.46 -11.23 -4.67
CA VAL A 138 3.03 -11.13 -6.07
C VAL A 138 2.15 -9.91 -6.23
N LEU A 139 2.50 -9.07 -7.20
CA LEU A 139 1.72 -7.91 -7.59
C LEU A 139 0.99 -8.21 -8.89
N VAL A 140 -0.32 -7.98 -8.90
CA VAL A 140 -1.17 -8.15 -10.09
C VAL A 140 -1.64 -6.77 -10.52
N LEU A 141 -1.30 -6.39 -11.75
CA LEU A 141 -1.75 -5.15 -12.39
C LEU A 141 -2.72 -5.53 -13.51
N ASP A 142 -3.96 -5.09 -13.40
CA ASP A 142 -5.00 -5.36 -14.38
C ASP A 142 -5.35 -4.13 -15.20
N ASP A 143 -5.91 -4.41 -16.38
CA ASP A 143 -6.32 -3.42 -17.35
C ASP A 143 -5.19 -2.46 -17.72
N MET A 144 -3.96 -2.99 -17.87
CA MET A 144 -2.76 -2.22 -18.20
C MET A 144 -2.91 -1.33 -19.44
N GLN A 145 -3.81 -1.69 -20.37
CA GLN A 145 -4.19 -0.83 -21.50
C GLN A 145 -4.76 0.54 -21.08
N TRP A 146 -5.19 0.70 -19.83
CA TRP A 146 -5.70 1.91 -19.22
C TRP A 146 -4.75 2.50 -18.16
N ALA A 147 -3.46 2.17 -18.19
CA ALA A 147 -2.48 2.74 -17.26
C ALA A 147 -2.16 4.21 -17.57
N ASP A 148 -2.16 5.07 -16.56
CA ASP A 148 -1.67 6.44 -16.69
C ASP A 148 -0.13 6.51 -16.74
N ARG A 149 0.41 7.63 -17.22
CA ARG A 149 1.87 7.81 -17.36
C ARG A 149 2.61 7.71 -16.03
N ALA A 150 2.04 8.19 -14.93
CA ALA A 150 2.71 8.17 -13.64
C ALA A 150 2.82 6.72 -13.13
N SER A 151 1.73 5.94 -13.25
CA SER A 151 1.74 4.50 -12.97
C SER A 151 2.77 3.74 -13.84
N ILE A 152 2.82 4.02 -15.14
CA ILE A 152 3.80 3.38 -16.03
C ILE A 152 5.24 3.68 -15.59
N SER A 153 5.53 4.95 -15.25
CA SER A 153 6.86 5.33 -14.76
C SER A 153 7.25 4.62 -13.46
N LEU A 154 6.31 4.46 -12.52
CA LEU A 154 6.55 3.71 -11.29
C LEU A 154 6.77 2.21 -11.58
N LEU A 155 6.01 1.61 -12.51
CA LEU A 155 6.19 0.22 -12.90
C LEU A 155 7.61 -0.06 -13.42
N PHE A 156 8.15 0.82 -14.26
CA PHE A 156 9.52 0.66 -14.80
C PHE A 156 10.62 0.87 -13.76
N HIS A 157 10.29 1.37 -12.57
CA HIS A 157 11.22 1.52 -11.46
C HIS A 157 11.26 0.29 -10.52
N LEU A 158 10.24 -0.58 -10.59
CA LEU A 158 10.18 -1.83 -9.83
C LEU A 158 11.11 -2.90 -10.42
#